data_AF-A0A135VIN9-F1
#
_entry.id   AF-A0A135VIN9-F1
#
_cell.length_a   1.000
_cell.length_b   1.000
_cell.length_c   1.000
_cell.angle_alpha   90.00
_cell.angle_beta   90.00
_cell.angle_gamma   90.00
#
_symmetry.space_group_name_H-M   'P 1'
#
loop_
_entity.id
_entity.type
_entity.pdbx_description
1 polymer ?
#
loop_
_entity_poly.entity_id
_entity_poly.type
_entity_poly.pdbx_seq_one_letter_code
_entity_poly.pdbx_strand_id
1 'polypeptide(L)' 'MSMMNRFSSPTERIVSRFTRYLNGPMGRTVMDVLDEGESFILQTSSVTLRVTKRQGKAVVNALEVPHS' A
#
# COMPACT_ATOMS: atom_id res chain seq x y z
N MET A 1 -22.98 10.62 -2.41
CA MET A 1 -21.67 10.12 -1.91
C MET A 1 -21.84 8.63 -1.61
N SER A 2 -21.05 7.77 -2.25
CA SER A 2 -21.33 6.33 -2.38
C SER A 2 -21.22 5.55 -1.04
N MET A 3 -22.21 4.69 -0.78
CA MET A 3 -22.39 3.84 0.41
C MET A 3 -21.42 2.64 0.49
N MET A 4 -20.19 2.72 -0.03
CA MET A 4 -19.25 1.58 -0.03
C MET A 4 -18.36 1.48 1.22
N ASN A 5 -18.42 2.40 2.18
CA ASN A 5 -17.39 2.52 3.21
C ASN A 5 -17.71 1.85 4.58
N ARG A 6 -18.75 1.00 4.68
CA ARG A 6 -19.18 0.44 5.98
C ARG A 6 -18.55 -0.92 6.38
N PHE A 7 -17.83 -1.62 5.50
CA PHE A 7 -17.34 -2.98 5.79
C PHE A 7 -15.85 -3.22 5.51
N SER A 8 -15.04 -2.18 5.29
CA SER A 8 -13.60 -2.39 5.10
C SER A 8 -12.89 -2.63 6.44
N SER A 9 -12.15 -3.73 6.53
CA SER A 9 -11.31 -4.05 7.68
C SER A 9 -10.30 -2.92 7.95
N PRO A 10 -9.81 -2.73 9.19
CA PRO A 10 -8.78 -1.74 9.48
C PRO A 10 -7.57 -1.84 8.54
N THR A 11 -7.17 -3.06 8.21
CA THR A 11 -6.09 -3.38 7.26
C THR A 11 -6.39 -2.88 5.85
N GLU A 12 -7.58 -3.14 5.31
CA GLU A 12 -7.99 -2.65 3.99
C GLU A 12 -8.01 -1.12 3.92
N ARG A 13 -8.43 -0.46 5.00
CA ARG A 13 -8.41 1.00 5.08
C ARG A 13 -6.98 1.55 5.02
N ILE A 14 -6.05 0.89 5.70
CA ILE A 14 -4.63 1.25 5.69
C ILE A 14 -4.05 1.04 4.29
N VAL A 15 -4.26 -0.14 3.69
CA VAL A 15 -3.84 -0.45 2.32
C VAL A 15 -4.38 0.60 1.34
N SER A 16 -5.68 0.90 1.39
CA SER A 16 -6.31 1.91 0.52
C SER A 16 -5.71 3.32 0.69
N ARG A 17 -5.35 3.70 1.93
CA ARG A 17 -4.71 5.00 2.20
C ARG A 17 -3.30 5.05 1.60
N PHE A 18 -2.48 4.04 1.86
CA PHE A 18 -1.11 4.00 1.34
C PHE A 18 -1.09 3.86 -0.19
N THR A 19 -1.98 3.07 -0.78
CA THR A 19 -2.14 3.01 -2.24
C THR A 19 -2.43 4.37 -2.84
N ARG A 20 -3.37 5.14 -2.25
CA ARG A 20 -3.69 6.50 -2.73
C ARG A 20 -2.53 7.47 -2.54
N TYR A 21 -1.86 7.41 -1.40
CA TYR A 21 -0.74 8.30 -1.08
C TYR A 21 0.44 8.08 -2.03
N LEU A 22 0.85 6.82 -2.22
CA LEU A 22 2.00 6.45 -3.05
C LEU A 22 1.78 6.72 -4.54
N ASN A 23 0.53 6.63 -5.00
CA ASN A 23 0.16 7.01 -6.37
C ASN A 23 -0.21 8.51 -6.49
N GLY A 24 -0.10 9.30 -5.41
CA GLY A 24 -0.34 10.73 -5.41
C GLY A 24 0.94 11.54 -5.68
N PRO A 25 0.82 12.88 -5.81
CA PRO A 25 1.95 13.74 -6.16
C PRO A 25 3.15 13.62 -5.21
N MET A 26 2.89 13.47 -3.90
CA MET A 26 3.95 13.34 -2.90
C MET A 26 4.59 11.95 -2.88
N GLY A 27 3.81 10.90 -3.12
CA GLY A 27 4.29 9.54 -3.11
C GLY A 27 4.99 9.11 -4.39
N ARG A 28 4.74 9.83 -5.50
CA ARG A 28 5.32 9.52 -6.80
C ARG A 28 6.85 9.48 -6.78
N THR A 29 7.50 10.38 -6.03
CA THR A 29 8.97 10.36 -5.89
C THR A 29 9.49 9.04 -5.31
N VAL A 30 8.75 8.41 -4.39
CA VAL A 30 9.11 7.08 -3.86
C VAL A 30 8.98 6.01 -4.93
N MET A 31 8.02 6.16 -5.85
CA MET A 31 7.86 5.22 -6.97
C MET A 31 8.86 5.47 -8.09
N ASP A 32 9.32 6.70 -8.27
CA ASP A 32 10.28 7.07 -9.31
C ASP A 32 11.69 6.51 -9.00
N VAL A 33 12.04 6.32 -7.72
CA VAL A 33 13.32 5.71 -7.32
C VAL A 33 13.35 4.19 -7.43
N LEU A 34 12.19 3.54 -7.56
CA LEU A 34 12.10 2.09 -7.70
C LEU A 34 12.17 1.67 -9.15
N ASP A 35 12.87 0.58 -9.42
CA ASP A 35 12.76 -0.10 -10.70
C ASP A 35 11.41 -0.83 -10.82
N GLU A 36 10.99 -1.06 -12.06
CA GLU A 36 9.74 -1.78 -12.33
C GLU A 36 9.84 -3.23 -11.81
N GLY A 37 8.84 -3.66 -11.04
CA GLY A 37 8.87 -4.95 -10.34
C GLY A 37 9.59 -4.94 -8.99
N GLU A 38 10.35 -3.89 -8.66
CA GLU A 38 10.99 -3.76 -7.35
C GLU A 38 9.95 -3.58 -6.24
N SER A 39 10.29 -4.07 -5.05
CA SER A 39 9.42 -3.97 -3.88
C SER A 39 10.17 -3.60 -2.63
N PHE A 40 9.50 -2.83 -1.76
CA PHE A 40 9.96 -2.57 -0.40
C PHE A 40 8.89 -2.97 0.62
N ILE A 41 9.33 -3.10 1.87
CA ILE A 41 8.46 -3.39 2.99
C ILE A 41 8.27 -2.13 3.83
N LEU A 42 7.01 -1.77 4.08
CA LEU A 42 6.63 -0.73 5.03
C LEU A 42 6.02 -1.40 6.25
N GLN A 43 6.76 -1.39 7.35
CA GLN A 43 6.32 -1.98 8.61
C GLN A 43 5.85 -0.87 9.55
N THR A 44 4.60 -0.97 10.02
CA THR A 44 4.07 -0.14 11.10
C THR A 44 3.91 -0.98 12.36
N SER A 45 3.50 -0.36 13.46
CA SER A 45 3.16 -1.08 14.70
C SER A 45 1.95 -2.01 14.56
N SER A 46 1.11 -1.83 13.53
CA SER A 46 -0.15 -2.57 13.37
C SER A 46 -0.19 -3.47 12.13
N VAL A 47 0.61 -3.20 11.10
CA VAL A 47 0.57 -3.96 9.85
C VAL A 47 1.91 -3.88 9.12
N THR A 48 2.26 -4.97 8.44
CA THR A 48 3.35 -4.99 7.47
C THR A 48 2.77 -4.92 6.07
N LEU A 49 3.24 -3.97 5.26
CA LEU A 49 2.80 -3.78 3.88
C LEU A 49 3.96 -4.10 2.93
N ARG A 50 3.68 -4.87 1.88
CA ARG A 50 4.55 -4.96 0.71
C ARG A 50 4.07 -3.95 -0.32
N VAL A 51 4.96 -3.08 -0.74
CA VAL A 51 4.74 -2.14 -1.84
C VAL A 51 5.56 -2.59 -3.03
N THR A 52 4.94 -2.72 -4.20
CA THR A 52 5.62 -3.11 -5.45
C THR A 52 5.30 -2.10 -6.54
N LYS A 53 6.31 -1.71 -7.32
CA LYS A 53 6.08 -0.94 -8.54
C LYS A 53 5.56 -1.86 -9.64
N ARG A 54 4.35 -1.59 -10.14
CA ARG A 54 3.74 -2.27 -11.28
C ARG A 54 3.17 -1.28 -12.26
N GLN A 55 3.64 -1.31 -13.50
CA GLN A 55 3.26 -0.40 -14.59
C GLN A 55 3.38 1.06 -14.17
N GLY A 56 4.49 1.41 -13.49
CA GLY A 56 4.71 2.76 -12.97
C GLY A 56 3.80 3.19 -11.82
N LYS A 57 3.05 2.26 -11.21
CA LYS A 57 2.14 2.53 -10.09
C LYS A 57 2.51 1.73 -8.86
N ALA A 58 2.15 2.24 -7.69
CA ALA A 58 2.30 1.52 -6.43
C ALA A 58 1.15 0.51 -6.26
N VAL A 59 1.49 -0.76 -6.10
CA VAL A 59 0.58 -1.82 -5.65
C VAL A 59 0.95 -2.17 -4.21
N VAL A 60 -0.01 -2.02 -3.29
CA VAL A 60 0.18 -2.23 -1.86
C VAL A 60 -0.62 -3.43 -1.41
N ASN A 61 0.04 -4.38 -0.74
CA ASN A 61 -0.59 -5.56 -0.16
C ASN A 61 -0.20 -5.66 1.32
N ALA A 62 -1.16 -6.03 2.18
CA ALA A 62 -0.82 -6.42 3.54
C ALA A 62 -0.16 -7.79 3.54
N LEU A 63 0.91 -7.95 4.32
CA LEU A 63 1.48 -9.25 4.62
C LEU A 63 0.79 -9.75 5.88
N GLU A 64 0.18 -10.93 5.81
CA GLU A 64 -0.21 -11.66 7.01
C GLU A 64 1.08 -12.03 7.73
N VAL A 65 1.26 -11.51 8.94
CA VAL A 65 2.30 -12.04 9.83
C VAL A 65 1.74 -13.37 10.33
N PRO A 66 2.36 -14.52 10.05
CA PRO A 66 1.91 -15.78 10.60
C PRO A 66 1.99 -15.66 12.13
N HIS A 67 0.84 -15.67 12.81
CA HIS A 67 0.82 -15.89 14.24
C HIS A 67 1.34 -17.31 14.48
N SER A 68 2.57 -17.39 14.99
CA SER A 68 3.17 -18.64 15.46
C SER A 68 2.53 -19.06 16.78
#